data_AF-D2VDI2-F1
#
_entry.id   AF-D2VDI2-F1
#
_cell.length_a   1.000
_cell.length_b   1.000
_cell.length_c   1.000
_cell.angle_alpha   90.00
_cell.angle_beta   90.00
_cell.angle_gamma   90.00
#
_symmetry.space_group_name_H-M   'P 1'
#
loop_
_entity.id
_entity.type
_entity.pdbx_description
1 polymer ?
#
loop_
_entity_poly.entity_id
_entity_poly.type
_entity_poly.pdbx_seq_one_letter_code
_entity_poly.pdbx_strand_id
1 'polypeptide(L)'
;MAKLIKVLLLSLSMILLFGYIESFTIKKYQLAEALHLAIKEGQLKEIDRLLKQGADPYYRIQYLISSWDAFEIAMFYQSIDFFKLYTAHREQLVTRSLSEQKTYYLYQFVVFVGILGLSCCGLILWKKTLTENEEGEYILNKTLVELESSKKRLKDLELQIAVLRENIGNVSDTEETEIKLTAVEELQAKLEDETEQKRCIICLENMKNAAFSCGHVFCSDCCEEILSVSSKCPVCKKEDPTILNLYGL
;
A
#
# COMPACT_ATOMS: atom_id res chain seq x y z
N MET A 1 -1.27 6.44 15.28
CA MET A 1 -0.91 5.57 16.44
C MET A 1 -1.83 4.35 16.58
N ALA A 2 -3.11 4.48 16.94
CA ALA A 2 -3.98 3.33 17.24
C ALA A 2 -4.17 2.31 16.08
N LYS A 3 -4.17 2.76 14.82
CA LYS A 3 -4.26 1.88 13.64
C LYS A 3 -2.99 1.03 13.45
N LEU A 4 -1.82 1.62 13.68
CA LEU A 4 -0.52 0.94 13.54
C LEU A 4 -0.36 -0.18 14.58
N ILE A 5 -0.77 0.08 15.82
CA ILE A 5 -0.73 -0.92 16.92
C ILE A 5 -1.60 -2.14 16.60
N LYS A 6 -2.80 -1.94 16.01
CA LYS A 6 -3.67 -3.05 15.61
C LYS A 6 -3.08 -3.92 14.51
N VAL A 7 -2.41 -3.31 13.53
CA VAL A 7 -1.72 -4.05 12.46
C VAL A 7 -0.57 -4.88 13.02
N LEU A 8 0.22 -4.29 13.93
CA LEU A 8 1.33 -5.00 14.58
C LEU A 8 0.84 -6.18 15.43
N LEU A 9 -0.23 -6.01 16.21
CA LEU A 9 -0.81 -7.11 17.01
C LEU A 9 -1.35 -8.26 16.16
N LEU A 10 -1.98 -7.95 15.02
CA LEU A 10 -2.44 -8.98 14.07
C LEU A 10 -1.27 -9.71 13.40
N SER A 11 -0.21 -8.99 13.04
CA SER A 11 0.98 -9.62 12.46
C SER A 11 1.69 -10.55 13.46
N LEU A 12 1.79 -10.13 14.72
CA LEU A 12 2.40 -10.92 15.78
C LEU A 12 1.60 -12.20 16.09
N SER A 13 0.26 -12.11 16.12
CA SER A 13 -0.57 -13.30 16.35
C SER A 13 -0.44 -14.32 15.22
N MET A 14 -0.33 -13.88 13.97
CA MET A 14 -0.08 -14.76 12.83
C MET A 14 1.28 -15.46 12.92
N ILE A 15 2.35 -14.74 13.31
CA ILE A 15 3.69 -15.32 13.48
C ILE A 15 3.70 -16.39 14.58
N LEU A 16 3.05 -16.12 15.71
CA LEU A 16 2.97 -17.09 16.82
C LEU A 16 2.18 -18.34 16.43
N LEU A 17 1.07 -18.17 15.69
CA LEU A 17 0.30 -19.29 15.15
C LEU A 17 1.14 -20.13 14.17
N PHE A 18 1.88 -19.47 13.28
CA PHE A 18 2.75 -20.15 12.32
C PHE A 18 3.84 -20.98 13.01
N GLY A 19 4.55 -20.39 13.99
CA GLY A 19 5.57 -21.10 14.76
C GLY A 19 5.01 -22.28 15.58
N TYR A 20 3.80 -22.17 16.11
CA TYR A 20 3.13 -23.28 16.80
C TYR A 20 2.85 -24.45 15.83
N ILE A 21 2.46 -24.15 14.59
CA ILE A 21 2.16 -25.16 13.57
C ILE A 21 3.43 -25.86 13.09
N GLU A 22 4.50 -25.11 12.84
CA GLU A 22 5.80 -25.71 12.51
C GLU A 22 6.25 -26.65 13.62
N SER A 23 6.14 -26.22 14.89
CA SER A 23 6.47 -27.07 16.04
C SER A 23 5.64 -28.36 16.09
N PHE A 24 4.33 -28.27 15.82
CA PHE A 24 3.43 -29.41 15.82
C PHE A 24 3.71 -30.39 14.66
N THR A 25 3.96 -29.86 13.46
CA THR A 25 4.28 -30.66 12.27
C THR A 25 5.63 -31.37 12.41
N ILE A 26 6.65 -30.70 12.94
CA ILE A 26 7.97 -31.29 13.22
C ILE A 26 7.84 -32.49 14.18
N LYS A 27 7.05 -32.37 15.26
CA LYS A 27 6.86 -33.48 16.21
C LYS A 27 6.22 -34.71 15.57
N LYS A 28 5.20 -34.51 14.73
CA LYS A 28 4.55 -35.62 14.00
C LYS A 28 5.50 -36.26 12.99
N TYR A 29 6.32 -35.45 12.32
CA TYR A 29 7.33 -35.92 11.38
C TYR A 29 8.36 -36.83 12.06
N GLN A 30 8.91 -36.39 13.19
CA GLN A 30 9.87 -37.17 13.97
C GLN A 30 9.29 -38.51 14.44
N LEU A 31 8.03 -38.52 14.86
CA LEU A 31 7.36 -39.72 15.35
C LEU A 31 7.11 -40.74 14.22
N ALA A 32 6.72 -40.26 13.03
CA ALA A 32 6.56 -41.10 11.85
C ALA A 32 7.90 -41.65 11.34
N GLU A 33 8.95 -40.84 11.35
CA GLU A 33 10.30 -41.29 11.00
C GLU A 33 10.82 -42.39 11.92
N ALA A 34 10.66 -42.21 13.24
CA ALA A 34 10.98 -43.24 14.22
C ALA A 34 10.19 -44.53 13.96
N LEU A 35 8.91 -44.42 13.59
CA LEU A 35 8.07 -45.57 13.28
C LEU A 35 8.59 -46.34 12.06
N HIS A 36 8.94 -45.65 10.98
CA HIS A 36 9.50 -46.29 9.79
C HIS A 36 10.84 -46.98 10.07
N LEU A 37 11.69 -46.37 10.89
CA LEU A 37 12.96 -46.98 11.30
C LEU A 37 12.71 -48.26 12.12
N ALA A 38 11.79 -48.21 13.09
CA ALA A 38 11.42 -49.36 13.90
C ALA A 38 10.81 -50.51 13.06
N ILE A 39 10.02 -50.19 12.03
CA ILE A 39 9.49 -51.17 11.06
C ILE A 39 10.64 -51.81 10.28
N LYS A 40 11.56 -51.00 9.76
CA LYS A 40 12.72 -51.46 8.97
C LYS A 40 13.62 -52.40 9.78
N GLU A 41 13.79 -52.13 11.07
CA GLU A 41 14.62 -52.92 11.97
C GLU A 41 13.88 -54.11 12.63
N GLY A 42 12.57 -54.25 12.40
CA GLY A 42 11.76 -55.33 12.98
C GLY A 42 11.51 -55.20 14.49
N GLN A 43 11.59 -53.99 15.05
CA GLN A 43 11.48 -53.76 16.49
C GLN A 43 10.01 -53.68 16.96
N LEU A 44 9.33 -54.82 17.11
CA LEU A 44 7.88 -54.88 17.38
C LEU A 44 7.42 -54.09 18.62
N LYS A 45 8.19 -54.11 19.72
CA LYS A 45 7.86 -53.36 20.95
C LYS A 45 7.89 -51.85 20.71
N GLU A 46 8.83 -51.39 19.89
CA GLU A 46 9.01 -49.98 19.57
C GLU A 46 7.92 -49.51 18.61
N ILE A 47 7.55 -50.34 17.62
CA ILE A 47 6.41 -50.10 16.75
C ILE A 47 5.12 -49.93 17.57
N ASP A 48 4.82 -50.84 18.51
CA ASP A 48 3.65 -50.76 19.38
C ASP A 48 3.65 -49.48 20.23
N ARG A 49 4.81 -49.13 20.81
CA ARG A 49 5.00 -47.90 21.59
C ARG A 49 4.72 -46.66 20.75
N LEU A 50 5.26 -46.58 19.53
CA LEU A 50 5.12 -45.44 18.63
C LEU A 50 3.68 -45.31 18.11
N LEU A 51 3.03 -46.42 17.74
CA LEU A 51 1.61 -46.40 17.35
C LEU A 51 0.71 -45.89 18.49
N LYS A 52 0.96 -46.31 19.74
CA LYS A 52 0.24 -45.79 20.92
C LYS A 52 0.48 -44.29 21.16
N GLN A 53 1.67 -43.79 20.82
CA GLN A 53 1.98 -42.35 20.86
C GLN A 53 1.28 -41.54 19.75
N GLY A 54 0.65 -42.22 18.79
CA GLY A 54 -0.02 -41.59 17.65
C GLY A 54 0.90 -41.41 16.45
N ALA A 55 1.93 -42.24 16.32
CA ALA A 55 2.75 -42.28 15.11
C ALA A 55 1.87 -42.70 13.93
N ASP A 56 1.81 -41.84 12.92
CA ASP A 56 1.07 -42.12 11.70
C ASP A 56 2.07 -42.59 10.62
N PRO A 57 1.96 -43.85 10.15
CA PRO A 57 2.85 -44.38 9.12
C PRO A 57 2.70 -43.68 7.75
N TYR A 58 1.67 -42.84 7.55
CA TYR A 58 1.47 -42.09 6.32
C TYR A 58 2.11 -40.69 6.33
N TYR A 59 2.55 -40.20 7.50
CA TYR A 59 2.97 -38.80 7.65
C TYR A 59 4.35 -38.47 7.03
N ARG A 60 5.23 -39.47 6.81
CA ARG A 60 6.57 -39.26 6.21
C ARG A 60 6.54 -39.12 4.69
N ILE A 61 5.40 -39.37 4.05
CA ILE A 61 5.36 -39.61 2.62
C ILE A 61 4.78 -38.39 1.90
N GLN A 62 5.65 -37.53 1.38
CA GLN A 62 5.32 -36.55 0.33
C GLN A 62 5.00 -37.26 -1.01
N TYR A 63 4.03 -38.17 -1.06
CA TYR A 63 3.46 -38.62 -2.33
C TYR A 63 2.13 -37.93 -2.51
N LEU A 64 2.15 -36.82 -3.26
CA LEU A 64 0.96 -36.09 -3.68
C LEU A 64 -0.02 -36.94 -4.51
N ILE A 65 0.27 -38.22 -4.83
CA ILE A 65 -0.44 -38.97 -5.90
C ILE A 65 -0.81 -40.43 -5.55
N SER A 66 -0.46 -41.02 -4.39
CA SER A 66 -1.04 -42.34 -4.08
C SER A 66 -1.31 -42.59 -2.61
N SER A 67 -2.52 -43.06 -2.36
CA SER A 67 -3.03 -43.56 -1.08
C SER A 67 -2.40 -44.91 -0.79
N TRP A 68 -1.14 -44.92 -0.35
CA TRP A 68 -0.55 -46.15 0.18
C TRP A 68 -1.31 -46.53 1.45
N ASP A 69 -1.76 -47.77 1.57
CA ASP A 69 -2.33 -48.30 2.80
C ASP A 69 -1.25 -49.00 3.64
N ALA A 70 -1.59 -49.37 4.88
CA ALA A 70 -0.65 -50.03 5.78
C ALA A 70 -0.16 -51.39 5.24
N PHE A 71 -0.91 -51.99 4.30
CA PHE A 71 -0.49 -53.20 3.62
C PHE A 71 0.67 -52.92 2.67
N GLU A 72 0.62 -51.85 1.88
CA GLU A 72 1.73 -51.47 1.00
C GLU A 72 3.00 -51.10 1.78
N ILE A 73 2.85 -50.44 2.94
CA ILE A 73 3.99 -50.16 3.85
C ILE A 73 4.57 -51.46 4.41
N ALA A 74 3.72 -52.40 4.84
CA ALA A 74 4.16 -53.70 5.31
C ALA A 74 4.88 -54.50 4.23
N MET A 75 4.39 -54.44 2.98
CA MET A 75 5.02 -55.06 1.81
C MET A 75 6.38 -54.43 1.50
N PHE A 76 6.48 -53.10 1.55
CA PHE A 76 7.74 -52.38 1.31
C PHE A 76 8.84 -52.80 2.28
N TYR A 77 8.51 -52.92 3.56
CA TYR A 77 9.46 -53.35 4.60
C TYR A 77 9.50 -54.87 4.80
N GLN A 78 8.72 -55.65 4.03
CA GLN A 78 8.58 -57.09 4.17
C GLN A 78 8.25 -57.55 5.61
N SER A 79 7.43 -56.77 6.32
CA SER A 79 7.12 -56.98 7.74
C SER A 79 5.64 -57.32 7.95
N ILE A 80 5.33 -58.62 7.98
CA ILE A 80 3.98 -59.13 8.25
C ILE A 80 3.54 -58.81 9.69
N ASP A 81 4.49 -58.79 10.63
CA ASP A 81 4.20 -58.53 12.04
C ASP A 81 3.80 -57.07 12.28
N PHE A 82 4.39 -56.13 11.54
CA PHE A 82 3.90 -54.75 11.51
C PHE A 82 2.44 -54.69 11.05
N PHE A 83 2.09 -55.39 9.96
CA PHE A 83 0.72 -55.39 9.45
C PHE A 83 -0.27 -55.91 10.49
N LYS A 84 0.01 -57.05 11.13
CA LYS A 84 -0.83 -57.62 12.18
C LYS A 84 -1.01 -56.64 13.35
N LEU A 85 0.10 -56.07 13.84
CA LEU A 85 0.08 -55.13 14.95
C LEU A 85 -0.70 -53.85 14.59
N TYR A 86 -0.50 -53.31 13.38
CA TYR A 86 -1.23 -52.15 12.89
C TYR A 86 -2.73 -52.43 12.77
N THR A 87 -3.14 -53.59 12.25
CA THR A 87 -4.56 -53.95 12.15
C THR A 87 -5.24 -54.06 13.52
N ALA A 88 -4.51 -54.48 14.56
CA ALA A 88 -5.02 -54.52 15.93
C ALA A 88 -5.27 -53.10 16.51
N HIS A 89 -4.50 -52.10 16.09
CA HIS A 89 -4.64 -50.70 16.53
C HIS A 89 -5.53 -49.85 15.62
N ARG A 90 -6.00 -50.41 14.49
CA ARG A 90 -6.66 -49.66 13.41
C ARG A 90 -7.88 -48.86 13.89
N GLU A 91 -8.74 -49.43 14.72
CA GLU A 91 -9.97 -48.77 15.16
C GLU A 91 -9.69 -47.52 16.02
N GLN A 92 -8.70 -47.61 16.90
CA GLN A 92 -8.25 -46.48 17.71
C GLN A 92 -7.55 -45.41 16.87
N LEU A 93 -6.77 -45.81 15.86
CA LEU A 93 -6.10 -44.89 14.94
C LEU A 93 -7.09 -44.18 14.01
N VAL A 94 -8.13 -44.87 13.52
CA VAL A 94 -9.18 -44.30 12.65
C VAL A 94 -10.03 -43.28 13.39
N THR A 95 -10.44 -43.56 14.62
CA THR A 95 -11.22 -42.60 15.42
C THR A 95 -10.42 -41.34 15.74
N ARG A 96 -9.12 -41.50 16.00
CA ARG A 96 -8.20 -40.36 16.20
C ARG A 96 -7.95 -39.59 14.91
N SER A 97 -7.72 -40.25 13.77
CA SER A 97 -7.50 -39.57 12.49
C SER A 97 -8.71 -38.76 12.03
N LEU A 98 -9.94 -39.26 12.23
CA LEU A 98 -11.18 -38.53 11.91
C LEU A 98 -11.33 -37.21 12.68
N SER A 99 -10.96 -37.19 13.97
CA SER A 99 -11.02 -35.96 14.77
C SER A 99 -9.90 -34.97 14.41
N GLU A 100 -8.70 -35.47 14.11
CA GLU A 100 -7.58 -34.66 13.64
C GLU A 100 -7.83 -34.08 12.24
N GLN A 101 -8.46 -34.84 11.34
CA GLN A 101 -8.77 -34.43 9.97
C GLN A 101 -9.82 -33.31 9.94
N LYS A 102 -10.87 -33.39 10.79
CA LYS A 102 -11.84 -32.29 10.96
C LYS A 102 -11.16 -31.00 11.43
N THR A 103 -10.23 -31.12 12.35
CA THR A 103 -9.47 -29.98 12.89
C THR A 103 -8.59 -29.36 11.80
N TYR A 104 -7.95 -30.17 10.97
CA TYR A 104 -7.15 -29.72 9.83
C TYR A 104 -7.98 -28.96 8.78
N TYR A 105 -9.13 -29.51 8.36
CA TYR A 105 -9.98 -28.84 7.37
C TYR A 105 -10.62 -27.55 7.91
N LEU A 106 -11.05 -27.54 9.17
CA LEU A 106 -11.54 -26.33 9.82
C LEU A 106 -10.44 -25.25 9.88
N TYR A 107 -9.21 -25.67 10.16
CA TYR A 107 -8.06 -24.77 10.15
C TYR A 107 -7.75 -24.22 8.75
N GLN A 108 -7.67 -25.08 7.72
CA GLN A 108 -7.49 -24.65 6.34
C GLN A 108 -8.58 -23.67 5.90
N PHE A 109 -9.83 -23.91 6.31
CA PHE A 109 -10.95 -23.00 6.04
C PHE A 109 -10.75 -21.63 6.72
N VAL A 110 -10.35 -21.60 7.99
CA VAL A 110 -10.09 -20.33 8.71
C VAL A 110 -8.93 -19.55 8.07
N VAL A 111 -7.85 -20.22 7.70
CA VAL A 111 -6.71 -19.59 7.00
C VAL A 111 -7.16 -19.03 5.65
N PHE A 112 -7.92 -19.80 4.87
CA PHE A 112 -8.41 -19.37 3.57
C PHE A 112 -9.34 -18.16 3.67
N VAL A 113 -10.29 -18.17 4.60
CA VAL A 113 -11.19 -17.03 4.87
C VAL A 113 -10.40 -15.81 5.36
N GLY A 114 -9.37 -16.02 6.19
CA GLY A 114 -8.48 -14.95 6.66
C GLY A 114 -7.71 -14.29 5.52
N ILE A 115 -7.13 -15.08 4.60
CA ILE A 115 -6.40 -14.58 3.43
C ILE A 115 -7.34 -13.80 2.49
N LEU A 116 -8.53 -14.34 2.21
CA LEU A 116 -9.53 -13.66 1.39
C LEU A 116 -9.99 -12.34 2.04
N GLY A 117 -10.19 -12.33 3.36
CA GLY A 117 -10.55 -11.13 4.11
C GLY A 117 -9.47 -10.04 4.04
N LEU A 118 -8.21 -10.41 4.21
CA LEU A 118 -7.08 -9.48 4.08
C LEU A 118 -6.94 -8.93 2.65
N SER A 119 -7.13 -9.78 1.64
CA SER A 119 -7.10 -9.38 0.23
C SER A 119 -8.20 -8.35 -0.09
N CYS A 120 -9.43 -8.58 0.37
CA CYS A 120 -10.54 -7.65 0.16
C CYS A 120 -10.32 -6.30 0.86
N CYS A 121 -9.80 -6.31 2.10
CA CYS A 121 -9.44 -5.09 2.81
C CYS A 121 -8.34 -4.30 2.08
N GLY A 122 -7.34 -4.98 1.52
CA GLY A 122 -6.30 -4.36 0.70
C GLY A 122 -6.86 -3.64 -0.52
N LEU A 123 -7.80 -4.26 -1.24
CA LEU A 123 -8.44 -3.68 -2.43
C LEU A 123 -9.27 -2.43 -2.10
N ILE A 124 -9.99 -2.42 -0.98
CA ILE A 124 -10.80 -1.27 -0.55
C ILE A 124 -9.90 -0.07 -0.22
N LEU A 125 -8.81 -0.30 0.52
CA LEU A 125 -7.85 0.74 0.86
C LEU A 125 -7.16 1.29 -0.38
N TRP A 126 -6.75 0.40 -1.31
CA TRP A 126 -6.11 0.82 -2.55
C TRP A 126 -7.03 1.66 -3.44
N LYS A 127 -8.31 1.27 -3.56
CA LYS A 127 -9.30 2.05 -4.31
C LYS A 127 -9.48 3.46 -3.75
N LYS A 128 -9.51 3.59 -2.41
CA LYS A 128 -9.64 4.90 -1.76
C LYS A 128 -8.43 5.81 -2.05
N THR A 129 -7.22 5.25 -2.00
CA THR A 129 -6.00 6.00 -2.33
C THR A 129 -5.96 6.44 -3.80
N LEU A 130 -6.44 5.61 -4.73
CA LEU A 130 -6.53 5.98 -6.14
C LEU A 130 -7.46 7.17 -6.37
N THR A 131 -8.65 7.17 -5.77
CA THR A 131 -9.62 8.27 -5.93
C THR A 131 -9.11 9.59 -5.36
N GLU A 132 -8.40 9.57 -4.23
CA GLU A 132 -7.82 10.78 -3.63
C GLU A 132 -6.68 11.38 -4.47
N ASN A 133 -5.98 10.56 -5.26
CA ASN A 133 -4.94 11.01 -6.18
C ASN A 133 -5.51 11.62 -7.46
N GLU A 134 -6.54 11.02 -8.05
CA GLU A 134 -7.17 11.54 -9.28
C GLU A 134 -7.77 12.95 -9.07
N GLU A 135 -8.42 13.18 -7.92
CA GLU A 135 -8.94 14.52 -7.58
C GLU A 135 -7.80 15.55 -7.39
N GLY A 136 -6.70 15.15 -6.75
CA GLY A 136 -5.54 16.03 -6.57
C GLY A 136 -4.89 16.43 -7.89
N GLU A 137 -4.72 15.47 -8.81
CA GLU A 137 -4.14 15.70 -10.13
C GLU A 137 -5.04 16.59 -11.01
N TYR A 138 -6.36 16.39 -10.97
CA TYR A 138 -7.30 17.24 -11.70
C TYR A 138 -7.25 18.70 -11.23
N ILE A 139 -7.25 18.94 -9.91
CA ILE A 139 -7.20 20.31 -9.38
C ILE A 139 -5.85 20.96 -9.72
N LEU A 140 -4.74 20.23 -9.61
CA LEU A 140 -3.41 20.73 -9.97
C LEU A 140 -3.30 21.11 -11.46
N ASN A 141 -3.79 20.25 -12.36
CA ASN A 141 -3.78 20.55 -13.79
C ASN A 141 -4.64 21.78 -14.11
N LYS A 142 -5.79 21.92 -13.44
CA LYS A 142 -6.63 23.11 -13.59
C LYS A 142 -5.91 24.38 -13.15
N THR A 143 -5.24 24.37 -11.99
CA THR A 143 -4.53 25.55 -11.50
C THR A 143 -3.30 25.90 -12.32
N LEU A 144 -2.59 24.90 -12.87
CA LEU A 144 -1.50 25.11 -13.83
C LEU A 144 -1.97 25.83 -15.10
N VAL A 145 -3.08 25.36 -15.70
CA VAL A 145 -3.65 25.98 -16.91
C VAL A 145 -4.06 27.44 -16.65
N GLU A 146 -4.68 27.71 -15.50
CA GLU A 146 -5.04 29.07 -15.10
C GLU A 146 -3.80 29.97 -14.97
N LEU A 147 -2.73 29.47 -14.34
CA LEU A 147 -1.46 30.21 -14.14
C LEU A 147 -0.75 30.51 -15.46
N GLU A 148 -0.68 29.54 -16.37
CA GLU A 148 -0.10 29.71 -17.71
C GLU A 148 -0.87 30.75 -18.53
N SER A 149 -2.21 30.71 -18.47
CA SER A 149 -3.05 31.68 -19.16
C SER A 149 -2.78 33.11 -18.68
N SER A 150 -2.65 33.31 -17.37
CA SER A 150 -2.32 34.60 -16.77
C SER A 150 -0.88 35.03 -17.08
N LYS A 151 0.07 34.10 -17.24
CA LYS A 151 1.46 34.42 -17.68
C LYS A 151 1.49 34.95 -19.11
N LYS A 152 0.64 34.41 -19.98
CA LYS A 152 0.50 34.92 -21.36
C LYS A 152 -0.09 36.34 -21.39
N ARG A 153 -1.08 36.64 -20.53
CA ARG A 153 -1.69 37.98 -20.43
C ARG A 153 -0.69 39.04 -19.97
N LEU A 154 0.09 38.77 -18.93
CA LEU A 154 1.16 39.69 -18.48
C LEU A 154 2.14 40.02 -19.61
N LYS A 155 2.63 39.01 -20.33
CA LYS A 155 3.56 39.23 -21.45
C LYS A 155 2.97 40.08 -22.57
N ASP A 156 1.68 39.92 -22.84
CA ASP A 156 0.98 40.70 -23.85
C ASP A 156 0.81 42.17 -23.40
N LEU A 157 0.43 42.38 -22.14
CA LEU A 157 0.36 43.71 -21.52
C LEU A 157 1.72 44.42 -21.53
N GLU A 158 2.79 43.73 -21.15
CA GLU A 158 4.16 44.26 -21.19
C GLU A 158 4.56 44.69 -22.61
N LEU A 159 4.22 43.88 -23.62
CA LEU A 159 4.49 44.20 -25.02
C LEU A 159 3.67 45.40 -25.50
N GLN A 160 2.38 45.49 -25.16
CA GLN A 160 1.53 46.63 -25.50
C GLN A 160 2.07 47.94 -24.90
N ILE A 161 2.52 47.91 -23.64
CA ILE A 161 3.13 49.07 -22.97
C ILE A 161 4.43 49.46 -23.68
N ALA A 162 5.28 48.50 -24.05
CA ALA A 162 6.54 48.77 -24.73
C ALA A 162 6.33 49.47 -26.09
N VAL A 163 5.39 48.97 -26.90
CA VAL A 163 5.05 49.54 -28.21
C VAL A 163 4.48 50.96 -28.07
N LEU A 164 3.59 51.19 -27.11
CA LEU A 164 3.02 52.52 -26.87
C LEU A 164 4.09 53.53 -26.44
N ARG A 165 5.03 53.13 -25.58
CA ARG A 165 6.14 54.01 -25.17
C ARG A 165 7.06 54.38 -26.33
N GLU A 166 7.35 53.44 -27.23
CA GLU A 166 8.14 53.73 -28.44
C GLU A 166 7.40 54.71 -29.37
N ASN A 167 6.09 54.51 -29.53
CA ASN A 167 5.26 55.42 -30.34
C ASN A 167 5.18 56.84 -29.77
N ILE A 168 5.19 57.01 -28.44
CA ILE A 168 5.26 58.33 -27.78
C ILE A 168 6.55 59.06 -28.15
N GLY A 169 7.69 58.37 -28.24
CA GLY A 169 8.97 58.97 -28.60
C GLY A 169 9.03 59.54 -30.03
N ASN A 170 8.10 59.14 -30.91
CA ASN A 170 8.08 59.49 -32.33
C ASN A 170 7.07 60.61 -32.69
N VAL A 171 6.34 61.18 -31.72
CA VAL A 171 5.24 62.14 -31.97
C VAL A 171 5.66 63.56 -31.59
N SER A 172 5.42 64.53 -32.47
CA SER A 172 5.70 65.96 -32.25
C SER A 172 4.51 66.78 -31.74
N ASP A 173 3.29 66.22 -31.79
CA ASP A 173 2.05 66.90 -31.37
C ASP A 173 1.70 66.63 -29.91
N THR A 174 1.49 67.71 -29.15
CA THR A 174 1.28 67.67 -27.69
C THR A 174 -0.02 66.98 -27.26
N GLU A 175 -1.09 67.11 -28.05
CA GLU A 175 -2.43 66.58 -27.71
C GLU A 175 -2.52 65.05 -27.95
N GLU A 176 -1.89 64.55 -29.02
CA GLU A 176 -1.81 63.10 -29.29
C GLU A 176 -0.90 62.38 -28.29
N THR A 177 0.11 63.09 -27.76
CA THR A 177 1.03 62.58 -26.74
C THR A 177 0.32 62.36 -25.41
N GLU A 178 -0.57 63.28 -25.01
CA GLU A 178 -1.33 63.22 -23.75
C GLU A 178 -2.36 62.07 -23.73
N ILE A 179 -3.01 61.81 -24.87
CA ILE A 179 -3.90 60.64 -25.07
C ILE A 179 -3.12 59.32 -25.00
N LYS A 180 -1.92 59.25 -25.57
CA LYS A 180 -1.09 58.04 -25.50
C LYS A 180 -0.54 57.81 -24.09
N LEU A 181 -0.22 58.88 -23.36
CA LEU A 181 0.29 58.79 -22.00
C LEU A 181 -0.77 58.23 -21.03
N THR A 182 -2.00 58.71 -21.12
CA THR A 182 -3.13 58.17 -20.34
C THR A 182 -3.39 56.69 -20.63
N ALA A 183 -3.32 56.27 -21.90
CA ALA A 183 -3.44 54.86 -22.27
C ALA A 183 -2.30 53.98 -21.68
N VAL A 184 -1.07 54.51 -21.60
CA VAL A 184 0.05 53.81 -20.95
C VAL A 184 -0.19 53.66 -19.45
N GLU A 185 -0.67 54.71 -18.78
CA GLU A 185 -1.00 54.66 -17.35
C GLU A 185 -2.10 53.63 -17.04
N GLU A 186 -3.15 53.56 -17.86
CA GLU A 186 -4.21 52.55 -17.72
C GLU A 186 -3.69 51.11 -17.88
N LEU A 187 -2.79 50.88 -18.84
CA LEU A 187 -2.18 49.56 -19.04
C LEU A 187 -1.20 49.21 -17.92
N GLN A 188 -0.45 50.18 -17.41
CA GLN A 188 0.43 49.98 -16.25
C GLN A 188 -0.38 49.59 -15.02
N ALA A 189 -1.51 50.27 -14.76
CA ALA A 189 -2.41 49.91 -13.66
C ALA A 189 -2.95 48.48 -13.81
N LYS A 190 -3.32 48.05 -15.03
CA LYS A 190 -3.74 46.67 -15.29
C LYS A 190 -2.63 45.65 -15.09
N LEU A 191 -1.41 45.97 -15.52
CA LEU A 191 -0.24 45.10 -15.33
C LEU A 191 0.05 44.91 -13.84
N GLU A 192 -0.05 45.98 -13.06
CA GLU A 192 0.20 45.97 -11.62
C GLU A 192 -0.85 45.13 -10.89
N ASP A 193 -2.14 45.26 -11.25
CA ASP A 193 -3.23 44.43 -10.74
C ASP A 193 -3.04 42.93 -11.07
N GLU A 194 -2.72 42.58 -12.32
CA GLU A 194 -2.44 41.18 -12.69
C GLU A 194 -1.19 40.63 -11.97
N THR A 195 -0.21 41.48 -11.68
CA THR A 195 1.00 41.09 -10.94
C THR A 195 0.68 40.83 -9.46
N GLU A 196 -0.14 41.68 -8.85
CA GLU A 196 -0.61 41.54 -7.47
C GLU A 196 -1.37 40.21 -7.29
N GLN A 197 -2.24 39.85 -8.24
CA GLN A 197 -2.97 38.58 -8.22
C GLN A 197 -2.05 37.34 -8.21
N LYS A 198 -0.80 37.48 -8.67
CA LYS A 198 0.20 36.40 -8.67
C LYS A 198 1.10 36.38 -7.44
N ARG A 199 1.04 37.41 -6.59
CA ARG A 199 1.71 37.36 -5.28
C ARG A 199 1.04 36.34 -4.37
N CYS A 200 1.84 35.76 -3.50
CA CYS A 200 1.38 34.82 -2.50
C CYS A 200 0.44 35.53 -1.54
N ILE A 201 -0.75 34.96 -1.31
CA ILE A 201 -1.77 35.55 -0.43
C ILE A 201 -1.41 35.54 1.07
N ILE A 202 -0.28 34.92 1.43
CA ILE A 202 0.18 34.79 2.81
C ILE A 202 1.18 35.89 3.13
N CYS A 203 2.28 35.97 2.38
CA CYS A 203 3.31 36.99 2.61
C CYS A 203 3.07 38.28 1.83
N LEU A 204 2.29 38.25 0.74
CA LEU A 204 2.09 39.38 -0.20
C LEU A 204 3.39 39.93 -0.82
N GLU A 205 4.50 39.20 -0.67
CA GLU A 205 5.82 39.61 -1.17
C GLU A 205 6.25 38.71 -2.33
N ASN A 206 6.35 37.40 -2.07
CA ASN A 206 6.84 36.43 -3.03
C ASN A 206 5.77 36.01 -4.04
N MET A 207 6.20 35.67 -5.26
CA MET A 207 5.32 35.14 -6.30
C MET A 207 4.88 33.71 -5.99
N LYS A 208 3.66 33.35 -6.40
CA LYS A 208 3.14 31.99 -6.35
C LYS A 208 4.00 31.06 -7.22
N ASN A 209 4.71 30.13 -6.60
CA ASN A 209 5.61 29.19 -7.28
C ASN A 209 5.53 27.74 -6.74
N ALA A 210 4.64 27.47 -5.77
CA ALA A 210 4.44 26.15 -5.19
C ALA A 210 2.95 25.88 -4.95
N ALA A 211 2.52 24.63 -5.13
CA ALA A 211 1.17 24.18 -4.85
C ALA A 211 1.17 23.05 -3.82
N PHE A 212 0.13 22.98 -3.01
CA PHE A 212 -0.15 21.77 -2.24
C PHE A 212 -0.79 20.69 -3.12
N SER A 213 -0.73 19.42 -2.69
CA SER A 213 -1.43 18.30 -3.36
C SER A 213 -2.97 18.39 -3.35
N CYS A 214 -3.54 19.39 -2.67
CA CYS A 214 -4.94 19.78 -2.81
C CYS A 214 -5.19 20.83 -3.90
N GLY A 215 -4.14 21.29 -4.59
CA GLY A 215 -4.18 22.24 -5.70
C GLY A 215 -4.10 23.71 -5.33
N HIS A 216 -4.11 24.09 -4.04
CA HIS A 216 -3.98 25.50 -3.63
C HIS A 216 -2.52 25.98 -3.73
N VAL A 217 -2.33 27.20 -4.24
CA VAL A 217 -1.02 27.72 -4.67
C VAL A 217 -0.55 28.89 -3.79
N PHE A 218 0.70 28.85 -3.37
CA PHE A 218 1.39 29.87 -2.56
C PHE A 218 2.86 30.02 -3.03
N CYS A 219 3.68 30.78 -2.32
CA CYS A 219 5.13 30.69 -2.50
C CYS A 219 5.69 29.48 -1.73
N SER A 220 6.84 28.97 -2.16
CA SER A 220 7.56 27.84 -1.57
C SER A 220 7.80 28.03 -0.07
N ASP A 221 8.23 29.23 0.31
CA ASP A 221 8.63 29.55 1.69
C ASP A 221 7.42 29.46 2.62
N CYS A 222 6.28 30.04 2.23
CA CYS A 222 5.06 29.94 3.01
C CYS A 222 4.50 28.52 3.04
N CYS A 223 4.64 27.73 1.95
CA CYS A 223 4.24 26.33 1.96
C CYS A 223 5.02 25.52 3.01
N GLU A 224 6.34 25.70 3.08
CA GLU A 224 7.20 25.03 4.06
C GLU A 224 6.86 25.46 5.49
N GLU A 225 6.68 26.76 5.72
CA GLU A 225 6.30 27.30 7.03
C GLU A 225 4.96 26.74 7.52
N ILE A 226 3.93 26.70 6.66
CA ILE A 226 2.62 26.14 7.00
C ILE A 226 2.73 24.68 7.41
N LEU A 227 3.50 23.88 6.68
CA LEU A 227 3.67 22.48 7.00
C LEU A 227 4.40 22.27 8.32
N SER A 228 5.34 23.16 8.66
CA SER A 228 6.05 23.13 9.94
C SER A 228 5.16 23.46 11.14
N VAL A 229 4.14 24.34 10.97
CA VAL A 229 3.29 24.82 12.06
C VAL A 229 2.02 24.00 12.24
N SER A 230 1.28 23.74 11.15
CA SER A 230 -0.08 23.21 11.23
C SER A 230 -0.30 21.92 10.44
N SER A 231 0.58 21.62 9.47
CA SER A 231 0.45 20.51 8.52
C SER A 231 -0.93 20.47 7.84
N LYS A 232 -1.57 21.64 7.65
CA LYS A 232 -2.90 21.77 7.03
C LYS A 232 -2.92 22.88 5.99
N CYS A 233 -3.63 22.65 4.89
CA CYS A 233 -3.84 23.68 3.89
C CYS A 233 -4.69 24.85 4.47
N PRO A 234 -4.27 26.13 4.35
CA PRO A 234 -5.03 27.26 4.88
C PRO A 234 -6.40 27.46 4.23
N VAL A 235 -6.57 27.00 2.99
CA VAL A 235 -7.79 27.25 2.19
C VAL A 235 -8.81 26.12 2.40
N CYS A 236 -8.42 24.86 2.19
CA CYS A 236 -9.34 23.73 2.27
C CYS A 236 -9.21 22.85 3.51
N LYS A 237 -8.22 23.13 4.38
CA LYS A 237 -7.96 22.38 5.62
C LYS A 237 -7.59 20.90 5.43
N LYS A 238 -7.20 20.47 4.22
CA LYS A 238 -6.64 19.14 3.97
C LYS A 238 -5.40 18.92 4.84
N GLU A 239 -5.32 17.79 5.52
CA GLU A 239 -4.20 17.39 6.37
C GLU A 239 -3.06 16.80 5.54
N ASP A 240 -1.83 17.04 6.01
CA ASP A 240 -0.57 16.55 5.45
C ASP A 240 -0.45 16.69 3.91
N PRO A 241 -0.72 17.88 3.31
CA PRO A 241 -0.53 18.04 1.88
C PRO A 241 0.96 18.01 1.52
N THR A 242 1.30 17.39 0.40
CA THR A 242 2.67 17.46 -0.14
C THR A 242 2.86 18.75 -0.92
N ILE A 243 4.10 19.28 -0.91
CA ILE A 243 4.48 20.46 -1.68
C ILE A 243 4.89 20.02 -3.09
N LEU A 244 4.36 20.70 -4.09
CA LEU A 244 4.67 20.55 -5.49
C LEU A 244 5.24 21.87 -6.00
N ASN A 245 6.55 21.89 -6.26
CA ASN A 245 7.21 23.06 -6.82
C ASN A 245 6.85 23.20 -8.30
N LEU A 246 6.34 24.37 -8.67
CA LEU A 246 5.94 24.69 -10.03
C LEU A 246 7.18 25.22 -10.79
N TYR A 247 8.12 24.32 -11.11
CA TYR A 247 9.32 24.68 -11.87
C TYR A 247 8.94 25.09 -13.30
N GLY A 248 9.37 26.28 -13.73
CA GLY A 248 9.07 26.83 -15.08
C GLY A 248 8.12 28.04 -15.08
N LEU A 249 7.66 28.47 -13.90
CA LEU A 249 7.05 29.79 -13.71
C LEU A 249 8.09 30.90 -13.77
#